data_AF-A0A285PV00-F1
#
_entry.id   AF-A0A285PV00-F1
#
_cell.length_a   1.000
_cell.length_b   1.000
_cell.length_c   1.000
_cell.angle_alpha   90.00
_cell.angle_beta   90.00
_cell.angle_gamma   90.00
#
_symmetry.space_group_name_H-M   'P 1'
#
loop_
_entity.id
_entity.type
_entity.pdbx_description
1 polymer ?
#
loop_
_entity_poly.entity_id
_entity_poly.type
_entity_poly.pdbx_seq_one_letter_code
_entity_poly.pdbx_strand_id
1 'polypeptide(L)'
;MKENKNDFKPYIPADQVVPEFTVTALILGILLAVIFGAANAYLGLRVGMTVSASIPAAVLSMGIIRIILRKNSILENNLVQTIGSAGESVAAGAIFTLPALFLWAKEGKIDSPSILTIFLVALVGGILGVCFMVPLRQALIVEEHGVLPFPEGTACAEVLLAGEEGGNKAGIVFSGLGIAAIYKFIADGVKLFPSEIGYDIQAYAGSSVGIQVLPALAGVGYICGPQISKYMFAGGTLSWFVLMPMIALFGKDATIFPGSEVISTLAPGSLWGTYIKYIGAGAVAAGGIMSLIKTSPLIVRTFKQAMGSMAKNRATADASRTQRDLPMPIILGIIAVIAVTIWLLPIFPVSFLGAVLVVIFGFFFATVSARMVGLIGSSNNPVSGMAIATLIISTLILKATGTTGTTGMIGSICIGSIICIVAAISGDTSQDLKTGFIVGATPKLQQIGEMVGVIASSAAIGYVLYLLNAAWGFGSNEIPAPQATMMKMLVEGIMNAELPWALILVGVFIAIVVEILGIPVLPFAVGMYLPFSLSAGIMAGGVVRWILERRKAANESEEKEKKACIERGTLFTSGLIAGEGLMGVILAICAVAKVDSKFVSPVALPQIASLVIFIILLAYLYFLCVKKNNKTN
;
A
#
# COMPACT_ATOMS: atom_id res chain seq x y z
N MET A 1 23.88 19.80 29.82
CA MET A 1 22.49 19.90 30.33
C MET A 1 21.61 19.08 29.40
N LYS A 2 21.04 17.97 29.88
CA LYS A 2 20.06 17.17 29.14
C LYS A 2 18.70 17.78 29.45
N GLU A 3 18.11 18.52 28.53
CA GLU A 3 16.71 18.94 28.64
C GLU A 3 15.83 17.68 28.78
N ASN A 4 14.89 17.72 29.71
CA ASN A 4 13.95 16.63 29.97
C ASN A 4 13.12 16.34 28.70
N LYS A 5 13.33 15.18 28.08
CA LYS A 5 12.61 14.71 26.88
C LYS A 5 11.09 14.48 27.04
N ASN A 6 10.49 14.82 28.19
CA ASN A 6 9.10 14.53 28.52
C ASN A 6 8.13 15.74 28.44
N ASP A 7 8.56 16.88 27.89
CA ASP A 7 7.80 18.15 27.93
C ASP A 7 6.86 18.39 26.74
N PHE A 8 6.56 17.36 25.93
CA PHE A 8 5.63 17.53 24.81
C PHE A 8 4.20 17.81 25.33
N LYS A 9 3.65 18.97 24.97
CA LYS A 9 2.28 19.35 25.27
C LYS A 9 1.40 19.09 24.04
N PRO A 10 0.42 18.17 24.12
CA PRO A 10 -0.51 17.93 23.02
C PRO A 10 -1.44 19.14 22.82
N TYR A 11 -2.04 19.24 21.64
CA TYR A 11 -2.99 20.32 21.31
C TYR A 11 -4.20 20.35 22.25
N ILE A 12 -4.84 19.20 22.49
CA ILE A 12 -5.85 19.04 23.54
C ILE A 12 -5.17 18.52 24.81
N PRO A 13 -5.14 19.31 25.91
CA PRO A 13 -4.55 18.90 27.18
C PRO A 13 -5.22 17.65 27.78
N ALA A 14 -4.50 16.95 28.66
CA ALA A 14 -4.99 15.71 29.26
C ALA A 14 -6.14 15.91 30.27
N ASP A 15 -6.23 17.10 30.87
CA ASP A 15 -7.27 17.54 31.80
C ASP A 15 -8.57 17.97 31.09
N GLN A 16 -8.51 18.28 29.80
CA GLN A 16 -9.69 18.59 29.00
C GLN A 16 -10.37 17.30 28.53
N VAL A 17 -11.66 17.15 28.84
CA VAL A 17 -12.50 16.04 28.37
C VAL A 17 -13.36 16.54 27.21
N VAL A 18 -13.05 16.08 26.00
CA VAL A 18 -13.85 16.35 24.79
C VAL A 18 -14.35 15.03 24.20
N PRO A 19 -15.47 15.03 23.45
CA PRO A 19 -15.94 13.83 22.77
C PRO A 19 -14.89 13.33 21.75
N GLU A 20 -14.50 12.06 21.87
CA GLU A 20 -13.60 11.38 20.92
C GLU A 20 -14.33 10.23 20.23
N PHE A 21 -14.89 9.31 21.04
CA PHE A 21 -15.55 8.09 20.58
C PHE A 21 -17.06 8.27 20.49
N THR A 22 -17.54 8.89 19.42
CA THR A 22 -18.96 9.11 19.18
C THR A 22 -19.52 8.15 18.13
N VAL A 23 -20.85 7.98 18.12
CA VAL A 23 -21.54 7.17 17.10
C VAL A 23 -21.30 7.75 15.70
N THR A 24 -21.26 9.09 15.58
CA THR A 24 -20.95 9.77 14.34
C THR A 24 -19.55 9.42 13.84
N ALA A 25 -18.54 9.52 14.71
CA ALA A 25 -17.16 9.18 14.36
C ALA A 25 -17.03 7.70 13.97
N LEU A 26 -17.73 6.82 14.68
CA LEU A 26 -17.72 5.38 14.41
C LEU A 26 -18.31 5.05 13.03
N ILE A 27 -19.51 5.56 12.73
CA ILE A 27 -20.19 5.29 11.45
C ILE A 27 -19.38 5.88 10.29
N LEU A 28 -18.94 7.13 10.41
CA LEU A 28 -18.19 7.78 9.35
C LEU A 28 -16.84 7.09 9.12
N GLY A 29 -16.15 6.71 10.20
CA GLY A 29 -14.91 5.94 10.14
C GLY A 29 -15.10 4.60 9.42
N ILE A 30 -16.13 3.82 9.78
CA ILE A 30 -16.45 2.53 9.14
C ILE A 30 -16.72 2.72 7.64
N LEU A 31 -17.51 3.73 7.27
CA LEU A 31 -17.79 4.02 5.87
C LEU A 31 -16.51 4.34 5.10
N LEU A 32 -15.65 5.21 5.65
CA LEU A 32 -14.37 5.55 5.04
C LEU A 32 -13.42 4.34 4.96
N ALA A 33 -13.40 3.47 5.97
CA ALA A 33 -12.58 2.26 5.97
C ALA A 33 -12.95 1.32 4.81
N VAL A 34 -14.25 1.13 4.57
CA VAL A 34 -14.74 0.30 3.46
C VAL A 34 -14.44 0.96 2.11
N ILE A 35 -14.70 2.26 1.99
CA ILE A 35 -14.50 3.07 0.78
C ILE A 35 -13.01 3.08 0.38
N PHE A 36 -12.13 3.47 1.30
CA PHE A 36 -10.69 3.54 1.04
C PHE A 36 -10.05 2.17 0.95
N GLY A 37 -10.53 1.17 1.69
CA GLY A 37 -10.10 -0.21 1.53
C GLY A 37 -10.42 -0.74 0.12
N ALA A 38 -11.62 -0.47 -0.39
CA ALA A 38 -11.99 -0.88 -1.75
C ALA A 38 -11.18 -0.14 -2.84
N ALA A 39 -11.02 1.18 -2.68
CA ALA A 39 -10.23 2.00 -3.61
C ALA A 39 -8.76 1.57 -3.64
N ASN A 40 -8.14 1.30 -2.49
CA ASN A 40 -6.76 0.84 -2.40
C ASN A 40 -6.60 -0.62 -2.85
N ALA A 41 -7.60 -1.48 -2.65
CA ALA A 41 -7.58 -2.82 -3.21
C ALA A 41 -7.53 -2.77 -4.74
N TYR A 42 -8.37 -1.95 -5.37
CA TYR A 42 -8.34 -1.72 -6.81
C TYR A 42 -6.98 -1.19 -7.28
N LEU A 43 -6.50 -0.11 -6.67
CA LEU A 43 -5.24 0.53 -7.06
C LEU A 43 -4.07 -0.42 -6.88
N GLY A 44 -3.96 -1.07 -5.72
CA GLY A 44 -2.80 -1.91 -5.41
C GLY A 44 -2.76 -3.19 -6.24
N LEU A 45 -3.90 -3.74 -6.65
CA LEU A 45 -3.94 -4.84 -7.62
C LEU A 45 -3.57 -4.40 -9.04
N ARG A 46 -3.74 -3.13 -9.39
CA ARG A 46 -3.35 -2.57 -10.69
C ARG A 46 -1.88 -2.17 -10.73
N VAL A 47 -1.44 -1.40 -9.75
CA VAL A 47 -0.15 -0.68 -9.71
C VAL A 47 0.94 -1.46 -8.99
N GLY A 48 0.55 -2.29 -8.02
CA GLY A 48 1.50 -2.98 -7.18
C GLY A 48 1.98 -2.19 -5.95
N MET A 49 1.28 -1.11 -5.59
CA MET A 49 1.55 -0.29 -4.40
C MET A 49 0.25 0.30 -3.86
N THR A 50 0.19 0.61 -2.56
CA THR A 50 -0.90 1.37 -1.94
C THR A 50 -0.42 2.76 -1.55
N VAL A 51 -1.37 3.66 -1.27
CA VAL A 51 -1.08 5.02 -0.83
C VAL A 51 -1.87 5.28 0.44
N SER A 52 -1.21 5.89 1.43
CA SER A 52 -1.82 6.16 2.74
C SER A 52 -3.17 6.88 2.61
N ALA A 53 -4.20 6.30 3.23
CA ALA A 53 -5.54 6.88 3.30
C ALA A 53 -5.72 7.85 4.49
N SER A 54 -4.76 7.94 5.42
CA SER A 54 -4.90 8.72 6.66
C SER A 54 -5.14 10.22 6.41
N ILE A 55 -4.33 10.84 5.54
CA ILE A 55 -4.47 12.27 5.24
C ILE A 55 -5.82 12.56 4.53
N PRO A 56 -6.21 11.85 3.46
CA PRO A 56 -7.54 11.99 2.87
C PRO A 56 -8.67 11.75 3.86
N ALA A 57 -8.58 10.73 4.71
CA ALA A 57 -9.60 10.41 5.70
C ALA A 57 -9.78 11.54 6.70
N ALA A 58 -8.70 12.14 7.21
CA ALA A 58 -8.77 13.35 8.05
C ALA A 58 -9.47 14.50 7.32
N VAL A 59 -9.09 14.77 6.07
CA VAL A 59 -9.66 15.88 5.30
C VAL A 59 -11.15 15.68 5.00
N LEU A 60 -11.54 14.48 4.56
CA LEU A 60 -12.94 14.14 4.29
C LEU A 60 -13.77 14.19 5.58
N SER A 61 -13.24 13.65 6.68
CA SER A 61 -13.90 13.71 7.99
C SER A 61 -14.18 15.16 8.37
N MET A 62 -13.18 16.03 8.27
CA MET A 62 -13.35 17.45 8.61
C MET A 62 -14.38 18.11 7.69
N GLY A 63 -14.34 17.84 6.38
CA GLY A 63 -15.34 18.36 5.44
C GLY A 63 -16.76 17.95 5.84
N ILE A 64 -16.98 16.68 6.20
CA ILE A 64 -18.29 16.14 6.55
C ILE A 64 -18.75 16.64 7.92
N ILE A 65 -17.93 16.48 8.96
CA ILE A 65 -18.27 16.84 10.34
C ILE A 65 -18.44 18.36 10.49
N ARG A 66 -17.55 19.16 9.89
CA ARG A 66 -17.58 20.63 10.01
C ARG A 66 -18.65 21.27 9.14
N ILE A 67 -18.79 20.86 7.88
CA ILE A 67 -19.69 21.53 6.93
C ILE A 67 -21.11 20.97 7.01
N ILE A 68 -21.25 19.64 7.03
CA ILE A 68 -22.56 18.97 7.00
C ILE A 68 -23.14 18.89 8.41
N LEU A 69 -22.35 18.42 9.38
CA LEU A 69 -22.83 18.21 10.75
C LEU A 69 -22.65 19.44 11.66
N ARG A 70 -21.97 20.49 11.18
CA ARG A 70 -21.72 21.76 11.90
C ARG A 70 -21.13 21.57 13.29
N LYS A 71 -20.26 20.57 13.44
CA LYS A 71 -19.50 20.30 14.67
C LYS A 71 -18.02 20.58 14.45
N ASN A 72 -17.36 21.19 15.43
CA ASN A 72 -15.90 21.27 15.49
C ASN A 72 -15.42 20.30 16.58
N SER A 73 -14.74 19.24 16.16
CA SER A 73 -14.13 18.29 17.09
C SER A 73 -12.94 17.61 16.43
N ILE A 74 -11.75 18.11 16.72
CA ILE A 74 -10.49 17.54 16.24
C ILE A 74 -10.32 16.06 16.65
N LEU A 75 -10.74 15.66 17.84
CA LEU A 75 -10.57 14.29 18.32
C LEU A 75 -11.57 13.30 17.70
N GLU A 76 -12.81 13.73 17.39
CA GLU A 76 -13.72 12.90 16.57
C GLU A 76 -13.16 12.71 15.16
N ASN A 77 -12.61 13.76 14.55
CA ASN A 77 -11.98 13.66 13.23
C ASN A 77 -10.74 12.76 13.25
N ASN A 78 -9.93 12.83 14.30
CA ASN A 78 -8.80 11.92 14.49
C ASN A 78 -9.25 10.47 14.62
N LEU A 79 -10.35 10.18 15.33
CA LEU A 79 -10.88 8.83 15.43
C LEU A 79 -11.43 8.33 14.07
N VAL A 80 -12.18 9.15 13.34
CA VAL A 80 -12.65 8.81 11.98
C VAL A 80 -11.48 8.47 11.07
N GLN A 81 -10.42 9.29 11.13
CA GLN A 81 -9.20 9.08 10.37
C GLN A 81 -8.53 7.75 10.73
N THR A 82 -8.41 7.45 12.03
CA THR A 82 -7.83 6.18 12.55
C THR A 82 -8.65 4.97 12.07
N ILE A 83 -9.99 5.02 12.15
CA ILE A 83 -10.84 3.92 11.65
C ILE A 83 -10.70 3.78 10.12
N GLY A 84 -10.65 4.91 9.41
CA GLY A 84 -10.60 4.95 7.96
C GLY A 84 -9.29 4.44 7.35
N SER A 85 -8.15 4.74 7.97
CA SER A 85 -6.81 4.32 7.54
C SER A 85 -6.62 2.80 7.64
N ALA A 86 -7.16 2.17 8.69
CA ALA A 86 -7.21 0.71 8.83
C ALA A 86 -7.80 -0.01 7.60
N GLY A 87 -8.69 0.66 6.85
CA GLY A 87 -9.23 0.18 5.58
C GLY A 87 -8.17 -0.06 4.51
N GLU A 88 -7.29 0.91 4.30
CA GLU A 88 -6.18 0.83 3.35
C GLU A 88 -5.16 -0.22 3.79
N SER A 89 -4.81 -0.24 5.06
CA SER A 89 -3.80 -1.15 5.61
C SER A 89 -4.20 -2.62 5.56
N VAL A 90 -5.47 -2.95 5.84
CA VAL A 90 -5.99 -4.31 5.62
C VAL A 90 -5.98 -4.66 4.14
N ALA A 91 -6.41 -3.73 3.27
CA ALA A 91 -6.42 -3.95 1.83
C ALA A 91 -4.99 -4.20 1.30
N ALA A 92 -4.01 -3.40 1.70
CA ALA A 92 -2.61 -3.52 1.31
C ALA A 92 -2.06 -4.92 1.60
N GLY A 93 -2.28 -5.44 2.82
CA GLY A 93 -1.83 -6.78 3.18
C GLY A 93 -2.57 -7.90 2.44
N ALA A 94 -3.88 -7.75 2.26
CA ALA A 94 -4.73 -8.73 1.58
C ALA A 94 -4.39 -8.86 0.08
N ILE A 95 -4.31 -7.74 -0.64
CA ILE A 95 -4.14 -7.75 -2.10
C ILE A 95 -2.76 -8.20 -2.57
N PHE A 96 -1.73 -8.17 -1.72
CA PHE A 96 -0.39 -8.62 -2.11
C PHE A 96 -0.26 -10.15 -2.18
N THR A 97 -1.15 -10.87 -1.50
CA THR A 97 -0.97 -12.32 -1.23
C THR A 97 -2.21 -13.14 -1.56
N LEU A 98 -3.40 -12.73 -1.11
CA LEU A 98 -4.64 -13.50 -1.28
C LEU A 98 -5.08 -13.70 -2.73
N PRO A 99 -4.86 -12.76 -3.68
CA PRO A 99 -5.17 -13.03 -5.08
C PRO A 99 -4.41 -14.22 -5.68
N ALA A 100 -3.31 -14.67 -5.06
CA ALA A 100 -2.63 -15.90 -5.47
C ALA A 100 -3.56 -17.12 -5.40
N LEU A 101 -4.46 -17.17 -4.41
CA LEU A 101 -5.46 -18.23 -4.28
C LEU A 101 -6.44 -18.21 -5.47
N PHE A 102 -6.90 -17.03 -5.89
CA PHE A 102 -7.76 -16.89 -7.05
C PHE A 102 -7.05 -17.27 -8.36
N LEU A 103 -5.77 -16.93 -8.49
CA LEU A 103 -4.95 -17.34 -9.63
C LEU A 103 -4.79 -18.86 -9.70
N TRP A 104 -4.64 -19.54 -8.57
CA TRP A 104 -4.64 -21.02 -8.51
C TRP A 104 -6.00 -21.62 -8.79
N ALA A 105 -7.08 -21.00 -8.31
CA ALA A 105 -8.44 -21.45 -8.59
C ALA A 105 -8.76 -21.37 -10.09
N LYS A 106 -8.34 -20.30 -10.76
CA LYS A 106 -8.46 -20.15 -12.22
C LYS A 106 -7.71 -21.23 -12.99
N GLU A 107 -6.62 -21.77 -12.44
CA GLU A 107 -5.83 -22.86 -13.04
C GLU A 107 -6.35 -24.26 -12.67
N GLY A 108 -7.41 -24.36 -11.87
CA GLY A 108 -7.94 -25.64 -11.40
C GLY A 108 -7.07 -26.35 -10.36
N LYS A 109 -6.10 -25.66 -9.74
CA LYS A 109 -5.23 -26.23 -8.69
C LYS A 109 -5.92 -26.29 -7.33
N ILE A 110 -6.85 -25.38 -7.08
CA ILE A 110 -7.65 -25.28 -5.85
C ILE A 110 -9.09 -24.89 -6.18
N ASP A 111 -9.99 -25.05 -5.22
CA ASP A 111 -11.31 -24.43 -5.27
C ASP A 111 -11.23 -22.92 -5.04
N SER A 112 -12.23 -22.18 -5.53
CA SER A 112 -12.33 -20.73 -5.28
C SER A 112 -12.27 -20.41 -3.77
N PRO A 113 -11.43 -19.46 -3.33
CA PRO A 113 -11.19 -19.21 -1.92
C PRO A 113 -12.46 -18.69 -1.24
N SER A 114 -12.89 -19.30 -0.15
CA SER A 114 -14.08 -18.85 0.60
C SER A 114 -13.94 -17.39 1.07
N ILE A 115 -15.02 -16.61 0.97
CA ILE A 115 -15.11 -15.26 1.55
C ILE A 115 -14.78 -15.29 3.04
N LEU A 116 -15.20 -16.35 3.75
CA LEU A 116 -14.92 -16.53 5.17
C LEU A 116 -13.41 -16.70 5.43
N THR A 117 -12.69 -17.42 4.56
CA THR A 117 -11.23 -17.56 4.65
C THR A 117 -10.55 -16.21 4.49
N ILE A 118 -10.95 -15.43 3.48
CA ILE A 118 -10.38 -14.09 3.23
C ILE A 118 -10.66 -13.17 4.42
N PHE A 119 -11.90 -13.16 4.91
CA PHE A 119 -12.32 -12.40 6.09
C PHE A 119 -11.49 -12.75 7.32
N LEU A 120 -11.39 -14.04 7.65
CA LEU A 120 -10.70 -14.48 8.87
C LEU A 120 -9.19 -14.24 8.79
N VAL A 121 -8.56 -14.43 7.62
CA VAL A 121 -7.14 -14.09 7.41
C VAL A 121 -6.90 -12.59 7.60
N ALA A 122 -7.74 -11.75 6.97
CA ALA A 122 -7.69 -10.30 7.11
C ALA A 122 -7.89 -9.84 8.55
N LEU A 123 -8.91 -10.38 9.22
CA LEU A 123 -9.28 -10.04 10.59
C LEU A 123 -8.18 -10.42 11.57
N VAL A 124 -7.68 -11.65 11.51
CA VAL A 124 -6.63 -12.15 12.39
C VAL A 124 -5.34 -11.35 12.21
N GLY A 125 -4.91 -11.12 10.97
CA GLY A 125 -3.73 -10.32 10.71
C GLY A 125 -3.87 -8.87 11.18
N GLY A 126 -5.03 -8.26 10.93
CA GLY A 126 -5.27 -6.88 11.32
C GLY A 126 -5.29 -6.71 12.85
N ILE A 127 -6.04 -7.55 13.55
CA ILE A 127 -6.14 -7.46 15.02
C ILE A 127 -4.78 -7.75 15.68
N LEU A 128 -4.01 -8.72 15.16
CA LEU A 128 -2.64 -8.94 15.63
C LEU A 128 -1.76 -7.71 15.42
N GLY A 129 -1.85 -7.06 14.25
CA GLY A 129 -1.12 -5.82 13.94
C GLY A 129 -1.38 -4.73 14.97
N VAL A 130 -2.66 -4.46 15.29
CA VAL A 130 -3.03 -3.47 16.32
C VAL A 130 -2.49 -3.89 17.69
N CYS A 131 -2.70 -5.15 18.08
CA CYS A 131 -2.27 -5.69 19.37
C CYS A 131 -0.75 -5.58 19.58
N PHE A 132 0.05 -5.87 18.56
CA PHE A 132 1.50 -5.76 18.63
C PHE A 132 1.97 -4.30 18.67
N MET A 133 1.22 -3.36 18.10
CA MET A 133 1.57 -1.95 18.14
C MET A 133 1.34 -1.31 19.53
N VAL A 134 0.38 -1.79 20.32
CA VAL A 134 0.09 -1.22 21.64
C VAL A 134 1.33 -1.11 22.56
N PRO A 135 2.09 -2.19 22.85
CA PRO A 135 3.28 -2.08 23.69
C PRO A 135 4.42 -1.27 23.05
N LEU A 136 4.43 -1.15 21.72
CA LEU A 136 5.46 -0.42 20.98
C LEU A 136 5.25 1.09 21.01
N ARG A 137 4.02 1.58 21.25
CA ARG A 137 3.69 3.01 21.31
C ARG A 137 4.62 3.77 22.25
N GLN A 138 4.82 3.30 23.47
CA GLN A 138 5.66 4.01 24.44
C GLN A 138 7.10 4.17 23.92
N ALA A 139 7.69 3.08 23.41
CA ALA A 139 9.08 3.06 22.96
C ALA A 139 9.31 3.86 21.67
N LEU A 140 8.35 3.85 20.72
CA LEU A 140 8.53 4.44 19.40
C LEU A 140 7.93 5.84 19.27
N ILE A 141 6.79 6.10 19.93
CA ILE A 141 6.04 7.35 19.74
C ILE A 141 6.37 8.35 20.83
N VAL A 142 6.41 7.90 22.09
CA VAL A 142 6.61 8.77 23.26
C VAL A 142 8.10 9.00 23.52
N GLU A 143 8.88 7.94 23.74
CA GLU A 143 10.31 8.04 24.09
C GLU A 143 11.20 8.56 22.94
N GLU A 144 10.83 8.23 21.70
CA GLU A 144 11.54 8.62 20.47
C GLU A 144 10.86 9.83 19.77
N HIS A 145 9.98 10.57 20.47
CA HIS A 145 9.45 11.82 19.93
C HIS A 145 10.58 12.84 19.68
N GLY A 146 10.57 13.45 18.49
CA GLY A 146 11.64 14.34 18.02
C GLY A 146 12.82 13.61 17.37
N VAL A 147 12.92 12.28 17.51
CA VAL A 147 13.90 11.45 16.79
C VAL A 147 13.24 10.77 15.59
N LEU A 148 12.08 10.14 15.80
CA LEU A 148 11.28 9.57 14.73
C LEU A 148 10.29 10.63 14.21
N PRO A 149 10.38 11.02 12.93
CA PRO A 149 9.56 12.09 12.37
C PRO A 149 8.09 11.71 12.17
N PHE A 150 7.78 10.44 11.87
CA PHE A 150 6.43 9.96 11.53
C PHE A 150 5.75 10.91 10.51
N PRO A 151 6.29 11.00 9.28
CA PRO A 151 5.98 12.10 8.36
C PRO A 151 4.49 12.20 8.02
N GLU A 152 3.82 11.05 7.83
CA GLU A 152 2.39 11.02 7.50
C GLU A 152 1.50 11.30 8.71
N GLY A 153 1.81 10.74 9.88
CA GLY A 153 1.06 11.02 11.11
C GLY A 153 1.21 12.48 11.56
N THR A 154 2.41 13.05 11.41
CA THR A 154 2.66 14.48 11.66
C THR A 154 1.92 15.35 10.65
N ALA A 155 1.97 15.03 9.35
CA ALA A 155 1.20 15.77 8.32
C ALA A 155 -0.32 15.67 8.56
N CYS A 156 -0.81 14.51 8.99
CA CYS A 156 -2.21 14.32 9.35
C CYS A 156 -2.60 15.18 10.56
N ALA A 157 -1.73 15.28 11.57
CA ALA A 157 -1.95 16.17 12.69
C ALA A 157 -1.98 17.65 12.26
N GLU A 158 -1.05 18.09 11.41
CA GLU A 158 -1.04 19.44 10.84
C GLU A 158 -2.32 19.74 10.04
N VAL A 159 -2.84 18.76 9.31
CA VAL A 159 -4.10 18.86 8.57
C VAL A 159 -5.28 19.02 9.52
N LEU A 160 -5.35 18.20 10.57
CA LEU A 160 -6.40 18.28 11.60
C LEU A 160 -6.35 19.62 12.36
N LEU A 161 -5.16 20.11 12.68
CA LEU A 161 -4.94 21.40 13.37
C LEU A 161 -5.31 22.59 12.47
N ALA A 162 -4.82 22.62 11.23
CA ALA A 162 -5.21 23.65 10.25
C ALA A 162 -6.71 23.61 9.95
N GLY A 163 -7.31 22.43 10.06
CA GLY A 163 -8.74 22.22 9.93
C GLY A 163 -9.58 22.71 11.10
N GLU A 164 -9.01 23.03 12.26
CA GLU A 164 -9.67 23.81 13.32
C GLU A 164 -9.58 25.31 12.99
N GLU A 165 -8.39 25.80 12.64
CA GLU A 165 -8.12 27.22 12.32
C GLU A 165 -8.91 27.75 11.10
N GLY A 166 -9.33 26.86 10.19
CA GLY A 166 -10.15 27.19 9.03
C GLY A 166 -9.32 27.34 7.75
N GLY A 167 -9.78 26.70 6.67
CA GLY A 167 -9.08 26.74 5.38
C GLY A 167 -9.72 25.86 4.31
N ASN A 168 -9.33 26.08 3.04
CA ASN A 168 -9.87 25.36 1.89
C ASN A 168 -9.12 24.04 1.57
N LYS A 169 -8.44 23.41 2.54
CA LYS A 169 -7.71 22.12 2.33
C LYS A 169 -8.67 21.01 1.86
N ALA A 170 -9.89 20.97 2.42
CA ALA A 170 -10.93 20.05 2.00
C ALA A 170 -11.32 20.19 0.53
N GLY A 171 -11.49 21.43 0.04
CA GLY A 171 -11.83 21.68 -1.36
C GLY A 171 -10.80 21.15 -2.34
N ILE A 172 -9.52 21.09 -1.97
CA ILE A 172 -8.44 20.54 -2.81
C ILE A 172 -8.55 19.01 -2.93
N VAL A 173 -8.84 18.31 -1.82
CA VAL A 173 -9.00 16.85 -1.86
C VAL A 173 -10.26 16.47 -2.64
N PHE A 174 -11.38 17.16 -2.39
CA PHE A 174 -12.64 16.92 -3.11
C PHE A 174 -12.53 17.23 -4.61
N SER A 175 -11.79 18.26 -5.01
CA SER A 175 -11.57 18.56 -6.43
C SER A 175 -10.75 17.47 -7.11
N GLY A 176 -9.69 16.97 -6.46
CA GLY A 176 -8.94 15.80 -6.93
C GLY A 176 -9.83 14.58 -7.09
N LEU A 177 -10.62 14.26 -6.05
CA LEU A 177 -11.55 13.13 -6.04
C LEU A 177 -12.56 13.21 -7.20
N GLY A 178 -13.23 14.36 -7.36
CA GLY A 178 -14.21 14.56 -8.43
C GLY A 178 -13.59 14.49 -9.82
N ILE A 179 -12.45 15.15 -10.04
CA ILE A 179 -11.76 15.16 -11.33
C ILE A 179 -11.33 13.74 -11.71
N ALA A 180 -10.72 12.98 -10.81
CA ALA A 180 -10.28 11.63 -11.12
C ALA A 180 -11.45 10.66 -11.32
N ALA A 181 -12.53 10.79 -10.55
CA ALA A 181 -13.72 9.97 -10.75
C ALA A 181 -14.34 10.21 -12.13
N ILE A 182 -14.52 11.48 -12.53
CA ILE A 182 -15.04 11.83 -13.86
C ILE A 182 -14.09 11.37 -14.97
N TYR A 183 -12.78 11.63 -14.80
CA TYR A 183 -11.76 11.20 -15.76
C TYR A 183 -11.83 9.68 -15.98
N LYS A 184 -11.83 8.91 -14.89
CA LYS A 184 -11.87 7.45 -14.94
C LYS A 184 -13.16 6.93 -15.57
N PHE A 185 -14.29 7.55 -15.26
CA PHE A 185 -15.57 7.21 -15.87
C PHE A 185 -15.54 7.46 -17.38
N ILE A 186 -14.97 8.58 -17.84
CA ILE A 186 -14.87 8.89 -19.28
C ILE A 186 -13.90 7.94 -19.99
N ALA A 187 -12.74 7.65 -19.36
CA ALA A 187 -11.68 6.83 -19.94
C ALA A 187 -12.05 5.35 -20.01
N ASP A 188 -12.49 4.76 -18.90
CA ASP A 188 -12.69 3.30 -18.79
C ASP A 188 -14.17 2.88 -18.77
N GLY A 189 -15.06 3.79 -18.36
CA GLY A 189 -16.51 3.55 -18.41
C GLY A 189 -17.09 3.82 -19.80
N VAL A 190 -17.05 5.08 -20.21
CA VAL A 190 -17.53 5.55 -21.53
C VAL A 190 -16.60 5.10 -22.66
N LYS A 191 -15.34 4.78 -22.36
CA LYS A 191 -14.32 4.39 -23.35
C LYS A 191 -14.12 5.44 -24.44
N LEU A 192 -14.24 6.72 -24.07
CA LEU A 192 -14.10 7.84 -25.01
C LEU A 192 -12.66 7.93 -25.55
N PHE A 193 -11.67 7.57 -24.75
CA PHE A 193 -10.27 7.52 -25.15
C PHE A 193 -9.56 6.38 -24.41
N PRO A 194 -8.55 5.72 -25.02
CA PRO A 194 -7.85 4.63 -24.37
C PRO A 194 -7.02 5.13 -23.17
N SER A 195 -7.15 4.45 -22.02
CA SER A 195 -6.40 4.76 -20.81
C SER A 195 -4.98 4.22 -20.82
N GLU A 196 -4.67 3.31 -21.75
CA GLU A 196 -3.33 2.81 -22.03
C GLU A 196 -2.96 3.06 -23.50
N ILE A 197 -1.75 3.58 -23.69
CA ILE A 197 -1.19 3.90 -24.99
C ILE A 197 0.06 3.05 -25.13
N GLY A 198 0.19 2.34 -26.24
CA GLY A 198 1.31 1.46 -26.52
C GLY A 198 1.66 1.46 -28.00
N TYR A 199 2.95 1.37 -28.29
CA TYR A 199 3.50 1.24 -29.63
C TYR A 199 4.65 0.24 -29.63
N ASP A 200 4.46 -0.86 -30.34
CA ASP A 200 5.48 -1.88 -30.54
C ASP A 200 6.51 -1.41 -31.56
N ILE A 201 7.78 -1.40 -31.17
CA ILE A 201 8.86 -0.85 -32.01
C ILE A 201 9.34 -1.96 -32.94
N GLN A 202 8.76 -2.05 -34.13
CA GLN A 202 9.08 -3.11 -35.11
C GLN A 202 10.57 -3.16 -35.48
N ALA A 203 11.24 -2.01 -35.56
CA ALA A 203 12.67 -1.91 -35.86
C ALA A 203 13.57 -2.45 -34.73
N TYR A 204 13.04 -2.61 -33.51
CA TYR A 204 13.77 -3.10 -32.35
C TYR A 204 12.96 -4.24 -31.71
N ALA A 205 13.04 -5.41 -32.34
CA ALA A 205 12.23 -6.58 -32.03
C ALA A 205 12.20 -6.90 -30.53
N GLY A 206 11.00 -7.20 -30.02
CA GLY A 206 10.79 -7.49 -28.60
C GLY A 206 10.67 -6.26 -27.70
N SER A 207 10.79 -5.03 -28.22
CA SER A 207 10.53 -3.81 -27.43
C SER A 207 9.18 -3.17 -27.73
N SER A 208 8.63 -2.47 -26.74
CA SER A 208 7.42 -1.67 -26.84
C SER A 208 7.54 -0.46 -25.93
N VAL A 209 6.99 0.67 -26.36
CA VAL A 209 6.90 1.89 -25.56
C VAL A 209 5.44 2.20 -25.28
N GLY A 210 5.13 2.66 -24.09
CA GLY A 210 3.76 3.00 -23.74
C GLY A 210 3.66 3.87 -22.50
N ILE A 211 2.46 4.36 -22.23
CA ILE A 211 2.10 5.09 -21.02
C ILE A 211 0.63 4.85 -20.67
N GLN A 212 0.36 4.58 -19.40
CA GLN A 212 -1.00 4.60 -18.86
C GLN A 212 -1.32 6.02 -18.36
N VAL A 213 -2.36 6.61 -18.94
CA VAL A 213 -2.76 8.00 -18.71
C VAL A 213 -3.79 8.11 -17.58
N LEU A 214 -3.47 7.55 -16.41
CA LEU A 214 -4.42 7.47 -15.30
C LEU A 214 -4.11 8.51 -14.22
N PRO A 215 -5.13 9.26 -13.72
CA PRO A 215 -4.95 10.22 -12.63
C PRO A 215 -4.27 9.65 -11.39
N ALA A 216 -4.59 8.41 -11.02
CA ALA A 216 -3.99 7.76 -9.87
C ALA A 216 -2.51 7.47 -10.08
N LEU A 217 -2.05 7.13 -11.29
CA LEU A 217 -0.62 6.92 -11.55
C LEU A 217 0.17 8.23 -11.44
N ALA A 218 -0.38 9.32 -11.97
CA ALA A 218 0.19 10.65 -11.75
C ALA A 218 0.22 11.01 -10.25
N GLY A 219 -0.83 10.66 -9.50
CA GLY A 219 -0.89 10.88 -8.07
C GLY A 219 0.14 10.07 -7.28
N VAL A 220 0.24 8.77 -7.54
CA VAL A 220 1.23 7.86 -6.95
C VAL A 220 2.64 8.37 -7.22
N GLY A 221 2.94 8.73 -8.47
CA GLY A 221 4.24 9.29 -8.86
C GLY A 221 4.61 10.58 -8.12
N TYR A 222 3.62 11.45 -7.92
CA TYR A 222 3.82 12.71 -7.18
C TYR A 222 4.09 12.46 -5.69
N ILE A 223 3.37 11.53 -5.07
CA ILE A 223 3.46 11.21 -3.64
C ILE A 223 4.75 10.44 -3.32
N CYS A 224 5.07 9.39 -4.10
CA CYS A 224 6.33 8.64 -3.96
C CYS A 224 7.56 9.51 -4.31
N GLY A 225 7.33 10.59 -5.05
CA GLY A 225 8.35 11.57 -5.41
C GLY A 225 9.28 11.09 -6.53
N PRO A 226 10.24 11.95 -6.92
CA PRO A 226 11.03 11.71 -8.12
C PRO A 226 12.07 10.60 -7.98
N GLN A 227 12.54 10.32 -6.76
CA GLN A 227 13.56 9.29 -6.53
C GLN A 227 13.00 7.88 -6.72
N ILE A 228 11.83 7.58 -6.17
CA ILE A 228 11.21 6.26 -6.33
C ILE A 228 10.74 6.08 -7.77
N SER A 229 10.07 7.10 -8.33
CA SER A 229 9.57 7.09 -9.70
C SER A 229 10.67 6.88 -10.74
N LYS A 230 11.85 7.52 -10.60
CA LYS A 230 12.98 7.30 -11.53
C LYS A 230 13.55 5.88 -11.44
N TYR A 231 13.59 5.26 -10.24
CA TYR A 231 14.12 3.90 -10.08
C TYR A 231 13.17 2.86 -10.67
N MET A 232 11.87 3.02 -10.45
CA MET A 232 10.85 2.18 -11.10
C MET A 232 10.94 2.32 -12.62
N PHE A 233 11.03 3.55 -13.13
CA PHE A 233 11.18 3.79 -14.57
C PHE A 233 12.45 3.16 -15.13
N ALA A 234 13.60 3.29 -14.43
CA ALA A 234 14.87 2.69 -14.85
C ALA A 234 14.81 1.16 -14.90
N GLY A 235 14.15 0.51 -13.93
CA GLY A 235 13.91 -0.93 -13.96
C GLY A 235 13.05 -1.35 -15.15
N GLY A 236 11.98 -0.62 -15.41
CA GLY A 236 11.13 -0.84 -16.59
C GLY A 236 11.92 -0.65 -17.90
N THR A 237 12.78 0.36 -17.97
CA THR A 237 13.64 0.59 -19.12
C THR A 237 14.60 -0.58 -19.36
N LEU A 238 15.22 -1.10 -18.30
CA LEU A 238 16.12 -2.26 -18.40
C LEU A 238 15.36 -3.48 -18.96
N SER A 239 14.18 -3.79 -18.44
CA SER A 239 13.40 -4.92 -18.93
C SER A 239 12.95 -4.77 -20.39
N TRP A 240 12.30 -3.66 -20.71
CA TRP A 240 11.59 -3.49 -21.99
C TRP A 240 12.48 -3.07 -23.15
N PHE A 241 13.61 -2.41 -22.89
CA PHE A 241 14.52 -1.94 -23.94
C PHE A 241 15.90 -2.61 -23.93
N VAL A 242 16.21 -3.44 -22.94
CA VAL A 242 17.49 -4.19 -22.91
C VAL A 242 17.24 -5.68 -22.86
N LEU A 243 16.54 -6.19 -21.85
CA LEU A 243 16.39 -7.64 -21.66
C LEU A 243 15.47 -8.28 -22.72
N MET A 244 14.30 -7.71 -22.99
CA MET A 244 13.37 -8.28 -23.98
C MET A 244 13.96 -8.30 -25.39
N PRO A 245 14.57 -7.21 -25.90
CA PRO A 245 15.20 -7.23 -27.21
C PRO A 245 16.41 -8.15 -27.26
N MET A 246 17.18 -8.28 -26.18
CA MET A 246 18.27 -9.25 -26.08
C MET A 246 17.75 -10.69 -26.20
N ILE A 247 16.65 -11.02 -25.52
CA ILE A 247 15.99 -12.33 -25.64
C ILE A 247 15.49 -12.56 -27.07
N ALA A 248 14.83 -11.56 -27.68
CA ALA A 248 14.33 -11.66 -29.04
C ALA A 248 15.45 -11.79 -30.09
N LEU A 249 16.58 -11.12 -29.87
CA LEU A 249 17.73 -11.12 -30.77
C LEU A 249 18.50 -12.45 -30.72
N PHE A 250 18.85 -12.91 -29.51
CA PHE A 250 19.67 -14.11 -29.34
C PHE A 250 18.87 -15.42 -29.27
N GLY A 251 17.60 -15.35 -28.87
CA GLY A 251 16.72 -16.51 -28.69
C GLY A 251 15.75 -16.74 -29.85
N LYS A 252 15.85 -16.00 -30.95
CA LYS A 252 14.85 -15.91 -32.04
C LYS A 252 14.17 -17.23 -32.42
N ASP A 253 14.96 -18.28 -32.67
CA ASP A 253 14.46 -19.58 -33.15
C ASP A 253 14.33 -20.63 -32.03
N ALA A 254 14.62 -20.25 -30.78
CA ALA A 254 14.58 -21.13 -29.64
C ALA A 254 13.20 -21.11 -28.95
N THR A 255 12.80 -22.26 -28.44
CA THR A 255 11.72 -22.41 -27.46
C THR A 255 12.37 -22.74 -26.13
N ILE A 256 12.38 -21.79 -25.19
CA ILE A 256 13.06 -21.92 -23.91
C ILE A 256 12.00 -21.94 -22.81
N PHE A 257 12.08 -22.93 -21.91
CA PHE A 257 11.22 -22.96 -20.72
C PHE A 257 11.33 -21.63 -19.93
N PRO A 258 10.21 -21.02 -19.50
CA PRO A 258 8.86 -21.59 -19.41
C PRO A 258 7.98 -21.40 -20.65
N GLY A 259 8.50 -20.80 -21.73
CA GLY A 259 7.77 -20.67 -22.98
C GLY A 259 7.59 -22.01 -23.71
N SER A 260 6.41 -22.20 -24.30
CA SER A 260 6.08 -23.35 -25.15
C SER A 260 6.12 -23.01 -26.66
N GLU A 261 6.24 -21.74 -27.00
CA GLU A 261 6.30 -21.23 -28.36
C GLU A 261 7.68 -20.65 -28.67
N VAL A 262 7.99 -20.54 -29.97
CA VAL A 262 9.24 -19.97 -30.46
C VAL A 262 9.29 -18.48 -30.11
N ILE A 263 10.43 -18.00 -29.60
CA ILE A 263 10.55 -16.62 -29.10
C ILE A 263 10.21 -15.57 -30.17
N SER A 264 10.54 -15.81 -31.44
CA SER A 264 10.24 -14.88 -32.53
C SER A 264 8.77 -14.69 -32.86
N THR A 265 7.88 -15.60 -32.44
CA THR A 265 6.43 -15.48 -32.64
C THR A 265 5.75 -14.73 -31.51
N LEU A 266 6.46 -14.47 -30.41
CA LEU A 266 5.90 -13.82 -29.24
C LEU A 266 5.85 -12.29 -29.40
N ALA A 267 4.66 -11.72 -29.22
CA ALA A 267 4.50 -10.29 -29.08
C ALA A 267 5.24 -9.78 -27.81
N PRO A 268 5.63 -8.49 -27.74
CA PRO A 268 6.31 -7.93 -26.57
C PRO A 268 5.58 -8.22 -25.24
N GLY A 269 4.25 -8.08 -25.20
CA GLY A 269 3.47 -8.43 -24.01
C GLY A 269 3.62 -9.90 -23.57
N SER A 270 3.69 -10.82 -24.53
CA SER A 270 3.91 -12.26 -24.26
C SER A 270 5.35 -12.53 -23.82
N LEU A 271 6.36 -11.87 -24.43
CA LEU A 271 7.75 -11.96 -23.97
C LEU A 271 7.90 -11.48 -22.52
N TRP A 272 7.24 -10.37 -22.19
CA TRP A 272 7.21 -9.85 -20.84
C TRP A 272 6.57 -10.86 -19.87
N GLY A 273 5.39 -11.38 -20.22
CA GLY A 273 4.65 -12.32 -19.39
C GLY A 273 5.38 -13.64 -19.15
N THR A 274 6.04 -14.17 -20.18
CA THR A 274 6.68 -15.50 -20.15
C THR A 274 8.07 -15.48 -19.53
N TYR A 275 8.89 -14.46 -19.80
CA TYR A 275 10.30 -14.46 -19.37
C TYR A 275 10.61 -13.37 -18.35
N ILE A 276 10.24 -12.12 -18.64
CA ILE A 276 10.62 -10.97 -17.81
C ILE A 276 9.98 -11.03 -16.43
N LYS A 277 8.74 -11.50 -16.30
CA LYS A 277 8.12 -11.68 -14.98
C LYS A 277 8.93 -12.58 -14.04
N TYR A 278 9.59 -13.61 -14.54
CA TYR A 278 10.47 -14.45 -13.72
C TYR A 278 11.78 -13.73 -13.36
N ILE A 279 12.42 -13.05 -14.31
CA ILE A 279 13.62 -12.25 -14.03
C ILE A 279 13.30 -11.16 -12.99
N GLY A 280 12.21 -10.42 -13.18
CA GLY A 280 11.70 -9.44 -12.24
C GLY A 280 11.43 -10.07 -10.87
N ALA A 281 10.70 -11.19 -10.81
CA ALA A 281 10.42 -11.88 -9.55
C ALA A 281 11.71 -12.28 -8.79
N GLY A 282 12.74 -12.75 -9.48
CA GLY A 282 14.05 -13.02 -8.90
C GLY A 282 14.71 -11.77 -8.32
N ALA A 283 14.64 -10.64 -9.04
CA ALA A 283 15.15 -9.35 -8.57
C ALA A 283 14.38 -8.83 -7.35
N VAL A 284 13.03 -8.94 -7.34
CA VAL A 284 12.21 -8.50 -6.20
C VAL A 284 12.46 -9.40 -4.98
N ALA A 285 12.55 -10.72 -5.16
CA ALA A 285 12.85 -11.66 -4.07
C ALA A 285 14.22 -11.38 -3.45
N ALA A 286 15.25 -11.17 -4.27
CA ALA A 286 16.58 -10.77 -3.81
C ALA A 286 16.53 -9.43 -3.07
N GLY A 287 15.84 -8.42 -3.62
CA GLY A 287 15.64 -7.12 -2.98
C GLY A 287 14.94 -7.21 -1.63
N GLY A 288 13.93 -8.07 -1.50
CA GLY A 288 13.23 -8.36 -0.24
C GLY A 288 14.16 -8.94 0.82
N ILE A 289 14.96 -9.94 0.44
CA ILE A 289 15.95 -10.56 1.34
C ILE A 289 17.05 -9.55 1.74
N MET A 290 17.59 -8.80 0.79
CA MET A 290 18.61 -7.77 1.08
C MET A 290 18.08 -6.68 2.01
N SER A 291 16.84 -6.24 1.80
CA SER A 291 16.15 -5.29 2.67
C SER A 291 16.03 -5.83 4.11
N LEU A 292 15.65 -7.10 4.25
CA LEU A 292 15.58 -7.76 5.55
C LEU A 292 16.96 -7.85 6.24
N ILE A 293 18.01 -8.21 5.50
CA ILE A 293 19.38 -8.29 6.04
C ILE A 293 19.84 -6.92 6.54
N LYS A 294 19.66 -5.86 5.72
CA LYS A 294 20.05 -4.49 6.08
C LYS A 294 19.31 -3.96 7.30
N THR A 295 18.02 -4.29 7.40
CA THR A 295 17.19 -3.83 8.51
C THR A 295 17.40 -4.69 9.77
N SER A 296 17.88 -5.92 9.66
CA SER A 296 18.03 -6.87 10.77
C SER A 296 18.69 -6.32 12.05
N PRO A 297 19.78 -5.52 12.02
CA PRO A 297 20.39 -5.02 13.26
C PRO A 297 19.48 -4.02 13.97
N LEU A 298 18.82 -3.16 13.20
CA LEU A 298 17.84 -2.20 13.71
C LEU A 298 16.63 -2.92 14.29
N ILE A 299 16.20 -4.00 13.64
CA ILE A 299 15.08 -4.82 14.08
C ILE A 299 15.40 -5.46 15.44
N VAL A 300 16.55 -6.13 15.55
CA VAL A 300 16.96 -6.79 16.81
C VAL A 300 17.07 -5.77 17.95
N ARG A 301 17.62 -4.58 17.70
CA ARG A 301 17.69 -3.51 18.70
C ARG A 301 16.30 -3.06 19.14
N THR A 302 15.40 -2.81 18.20
CA THR A 302 14.03 -2.33 18.48
C THR A 302 13.23 -3.39 19.22
N PHE A 303 13.36 -4.65 18.83
CA PHE A 303 12.75 -5.78 19.51
C PHE A 303 13.25 -5.93 20.95
N LYS A 304 14.57 -5.80 21.18
CA LYS A 304 15.15 -5.83 22.53
C LYS A 304 14.65 -4.65 23.38
N GLN A 305 14.50 -3.47 22.79
CA GLN A 305 13.91 -2.30 23.45
C GLN A 305 12.43 -2.54 23.79
N ALA A 306 11.66 -3.09 22.86
CA ALA A 306 10.24 -3.41 23.05
C ALA A 306 10.00 -4.45 24.15
N MET A 307 10.81 -5.52 24.21
CA MET A 307 10.75 -6.47 25.31
C MET A 307 11.15 -5.83 26.64
N GLY A 308 12.16 -4.95 26.63
CA GLY A 308 12.62 -4.24 27.81
C GLY A 308 11.62 -3.21 28.35
N SER A 309 10.89 -2.51 27.48
CA SER A 309 9.82 -1.59 27.87
C SER A 309 8.58 -2.33 28.36
N MET A 310 8.23 -3.47 27.74
CA MET A 310 7.13 -4.33 28.19
C MET A 310 7.36 -4.87 29.61
N ALA A 311 8.61 -5.18 29.98
CA ALA A 311 8.98 -5.57 31.35
C ALA A 311 8.90 -4.41 32.36
N LYS A 312 8.97 -3.15 31.90
CA LYS A 312 8.92 -1.93 32.73
C LYS A 312 7.51 -1.31 32.80
N ASN A 313 6.64 -1.60 31.84
CA ASN A 313 5.26 -1.12 31.79
C ASN A 313 4.37 -1.86 32.81
N ARG A 314 4.55 -1.56 34.10
CA ARG A 314 3.46 -1.68 35.05
C ARG A 314 2.50 -0.53 34.76
N ALA A 315 1.34 -0.85 34.18
CA ALA A 315 0.25 0.11 34.00
C ALA A 315 -0.06 0.76 35.36
N THR A 316 0.34 2.01 35.53
CA THR A 316 -0.12 2.82 36.66
C THR A 316 -1.57 3.19 36.39
N ALA A 317 -2.46 2.80 37.31
CA ALA A 317 -3.88 3.13 37.25
C ALA A 317 -4.14 4.66 37.18
N ASP A 318 -3.15 5.47 37.57
CA ASP A 318 -3.14 6.95 37.56
C ASP A 318 -2.52 7.57 36.29
N ALA A 319 -2.36 6.81 35.19
CA ALA A 319 -1.87 7.38 33.93
C ALA A 319 -2.84 8.45 33.38
N SER A 320 -2.29 9.57 32.89
CA SER A 320 -3.08 10.63 32.28
C SER A 320 -3.85 10.12 31.05
N ARG A 321 -4.94 10.81 30.66
CA ARG A 321 -5.80 10.45 29.52
C ARG A 321 -4.99 10.12 28.26
N THR A 322 -4.00 10.96 27.92
CA THR A 322 -3.16 10.85 26.73
C THR A 322 -2.07 9.77 26.82
N GLN A 323 -1.94 9.10 27.98
CA GLN A 323 -0.98 8.02 28.24
C GLN A 323 -1.65 6.67 28.52
N ARG A 324 -2.97 6.58 28.40
CA ARG A 324 -3.74 5.38 28.74
C ARG A 324 -3.92 4.48 27.52
N ASP A 325 -3.15 3.39 27.45
CA ASP A 325 -3.28 2.31 26.47
C ASP A 325 -4.29 1.22 26.88
N LEU A 326 -4.61 0.31 25.96
CA LEU A 326 -5.25 -0.96 26.29
C LEU A 326 -4.36 -1.78 27.26
N PRO A 327 -4.97 -2.42 28.28
CA PRO A 327 -4.21 -3.16 29.28
C PRO A 327 -3.60 -4.45 28.68
N MET A 328 -2.33 -4.69 28.97
CA MET A 328 -1.56 -5.84 28.46
C MET A 328 -2.23 -7.22 28.65
N PRO A 329 -2.91 -7.52 29.77
CA PRO A 329 -3.61 -8.81 29.91
C PRO A 329 -4.68 -9.04 28.85
N ILE A 330 -5.40 -8.00 28.43
CA ILE A 330 -6.42 -8.11 27.36
C ILE A 330 -5.73 -8.38 26.02
N ILE A 331 -4.63 -7.68 25.74
CA ILE A 331 -3.86 -7.85 24.50
C ILE A 331 -3.29 -9.26 24.39
N LEU A 332 -2.65 -9.76 25.46
CA LEU A 332 -2.11 -11.12 25.51
C LEU A 332 -3.22 -12.18 25.38
N GLY A 333 -4.39 -11.93 25.99
CA GLY A 333 -5.58 -12.77 25.82
C GLY A 333 -6.04 -12.86 24.36
N ILE A 334 -6.13 -11.72 23.67
CA ILE A 334 -6.50 -11.66 22.24
C ILE A 334 -5.48 -12.42 21.38
N ILE A 335 -4.18 -12.19 21.59
CA ILE A 335 -3.10 -12.88 20.86
C ILE A 335 -3.18 -14.39 21.07
N ALA A 336 -3.42 -14.85 22.31
CA ALA A 336 -3.55 -16.26 22.62
C ALA A 336 -4.75 -16.90 21.92
N VAL A 337 -5.92 -16.24 21.96
CA VAL A 337 -7.13 -16.69 21.26
C VAL A 337 -6.89 -16.78 19.76
N ILE A 338 -6.23 -15.79 19.17
CA ILE A 338 -5.88 -15.80 17.75
C ILE A 338 -4.92 -16.95 17.42
N ALA A 339 -3.87 -17.16 18.21
CA ALA A 339 -2.91 -18.25 17.98
C ALA A 339 -3.60 -19.63 18.02
N VAL A 340 -4.50 -19.85 18.98
CA VAL A 340 -5.31 -21.07 19.08
C VAL A 340 -6.27 -21.20 17.90
N THR A 341 -6.87 -20.10 17.46
CA THR A 341 -7.79 -20.08 16.31
C THR A 341 -7.08 -20.45 15.01
N ILE A 342 -5.89 -19.89 14.77
CA ILE A 342 -5.04 -20.23 13.62
C ILE A 342 -4.65 -21.71 13.65
N TRP A 343 -4.36 -22.25 14.84
CA TRP A 343 -3.95 -23.65 14.98
C TRP A 343 -5.10 -24.65 14.79
N LEU A 344 -6.28 -24.38 15.35
CA LEU A 344 -7.37 -25.36 15.44
C LEU A 344 -8.39 -25.26 14.30
N LEU A 345 -8.58 -24.09 13.68
CA LEU A 345 -9.58 -23.95 12.63
C LEU A 345 -9.06 -24.46 11.28
N PRO A 346 -9.74 -25.41 10.62
CA PRO A 346 -9.32 -25.95 9.31
C PRO A 346 -9.23 -24.92 8.18
N ILE A 347 -9.88 -23.76 8.34
CA ILE A 347 -9.78 -22.63 7.42
C ILE A 347 -8.34 -22.12 7.27
N PHE A 348 -7.52 -22.29 8.31
CA PHE A 348 -6.10 -22.03 8.26
C PHE A 348 -5.39 -23.38 8.10
N PRO A 349 -4.99 -23.78 6.88
CA PRO A 349 -4.29 -25.04 6.65
C PRO A 349 -2.83 -24.91 7.11
N VAL A 350 -2.62 -24.65 8.40
CA VAL A 350 -1.33 -24.42 9.03
C VAL A 350 -1.16 -25.36 10.22
N SER A 351 0.04 -25.86 10.42
CA SER A 351 0.37 -26.69 11.59
C SER A 351 0.48 -25.85 12.86
N PHE A 352 0.61 -26.50 14.02
CA PHE A 352 0.96 -25.82 15.27
C PHE A 352 2.21 -24.94 15.13
N LEU A 353 3.22 -25.45 14.42
CA LEU A 353 4.42 -24.67 14.11
C LEU A 353 4.08 -23.44 13.27
N GLY A 354 3.22 -23.57 12.26
CA GLY A 354 2.73 -22.44 11.47
C GLY A 354 2.05 -21.36 12.30
N ALA A 355 1.20 -21.74 13.26
CA ALA A 355 0.57 -20.79 14.19
C ALA A 355 1.59 -20.06 15.07
N VAL A 356 2.60 -20.77 15.58
CA VAL A 356 3.71 -20.18 16.34
C VAL A 356 4.53 -19.22 15.48
N LEU A 357 4.82 -19.59 14.23
CA LEU A 357 5.53 -18.73 13.28
C LEU A 357 4.76 -17.44 13.02
N VAL A 358 3.43 -17.49 12.87
CA VAL A 358 2.60 -16.30 12.68
C VAL A 358 2.74 -15.33 13.84
N VAL A 359 2.71 -15.80 15.09
CA VAL A 359 2.85 -14.91 16.26
C VAL A 359 4.25 -14.32 16.34
N ILE A 360 5.29 -15.15 16.18
CA ILE A 360 6.70 -14.72 16.30
C ILE A 360 7.07 -13.76 15.18
N PHE A 361 6.86 -14.16 13.92
CA PHE A 361 7.16 -13.30 12.78
C PHE A 361 6.20 -12.11 12.72
N GLY A 362 4.94 -12.27 13.11
CA GLY A 362 4.00 -11.16 13.23
C GLY A 362 4.51 -10.08 14.17
N PHE A 363 4.90 -10.43 15.40
CA PHE A 363 5.43 -9.45 16.35
C PHE A 363 6.76 -8.83 15.88
N PHE A 364 7.64 -9.65 15.30
CA PHE A 364 8.89 -9.19 14.71
C PHE A 364 8.64 -8.15 13.61
N PHE A 365 7.84 -8.48 12.60
CA PHE A 365 7.53 -7.60 11.47
C PHE A 365 6.68 -6.39 11.86
N ALA A 366 5.84 -6.50 12.89
CA ALA A 366 5.15 -5.34 13.44
C ALA A 366 6.13 -4.31 13.99
N THR A 367 7.15 -4.78 14.71
CA THR A 367 8.21 -3.93 15.27
C THR A 367 9.04 -3.25 14.16
N VAL A 368 9.38 -4.00 13.11
CA VAL A 368 10.12 -3.46 11.95
C VAL A 368 9.30 -2.38 11.26
N SER A 369 8.05 -2.73 10.95
CA SER A 369 7.14 -1.90 10.18
C SER A 369 6.90 -0.57 10.88
N ALA A 370 6.49 -0.59 12.15
CA ALA A 370 6.24 0.63 12.93
C ALA A 370 7.47 1.58 12.97
N ARG A 371 8.68 1.04 13.04
CA ARG A 371 9.91 1.86 13.02
C ARG A 371 10.24 2.39 11.63
N MET A 372 10.11 1.58 10.57
CA MET A 372 10.34 2.03 9.19
C MET A 372 9.37 3.14 8.84
N VAL A 373 8.10 2.94 9.13
CA VAL A 373 7.03 3.92 8.93
C VAL A 373 7.32 5.21 9.69
N GLY A 374 7.81 5.12 10.93
CA GLY A 374 8.27 6.27 11.70
C GLY A 374 9.40 7.08 11.04
N LEU A 375 10.20 6.49 10.15
CA LEU A 375 11.26 7.17 9.41
C LEU A 375 10.82 7.71 8.05
N ILE A 376 10.07 6.91 7.28
CA ILE A 376 9.83 7.15 5.84
C ILE A 376 8.35 7.24 5.42
N GLY A 377 7.40 7.03 6.34
CA GLY A 377 5.96 7.01 6.03
C GLY A 377 5.39 5.61 5.75
N SER A 378 4.07 5.43 5.85
CA SER A 378 3.39 4.17 5.54
C SER A 378 3.46 3.87 4.04
N SER A 379 3.34 4.89 3.19
CA SER A 379 3.35 4.73 1.72
C SER A 379 4.69 4.22 1.17
N ASN A 380 5.79 4.44 1.90
CA ASN A 380 7.12 3.97 1.52
C ASN A 380 7.59 2.76 2.33
N ASN A 381 6.74 2.23 3.21
CA ASN A 381 7.07 1.08 4.03
C ASN A 381 7.32 -0.15 3.14
N PRO A 382 8.47 -0.85 3.25
CA PRO A 382 8.77 -2.01 2.41
C PRO A 382 7.99 -3.27 2.83
N VAL A 383 6.66 -3.15 3.05
CA VAL A 383 5.77 -4.25 3.45
C VAL A 383 5.86 -5.42 2.48
N SER A 384 5.87 -5.12 1.18
CA SER A 384 6.01 -6.13 0.13
C SER A 384 7.30 -6.93 0.26
N GLY A 385 8.45 -6.26 0.47
CA GLY A 385 9.74 -6.92 0.67
C GLY A 385 9.76 -7.82 1.92
N MET A 386 9.18 -7.32 3.02
CA MET A 386 9.04 -8.08 4.28
C MET A 386 8.13 -9.31 4.10
N ALA A 387 7.02 -9.15 3.39
CA ALA A 387 6.08 -10.23 3.09
C ALA A 387 6.71 -11.31 2.21
N ILE A 388 7.48 -10.93 1.18
CA ILE A 388 8.19 -11.88 0.31
C ILE A 388 9.20 -12.71 1.11
N ALA A 389 10.05 -12.05 1.92
CA ALA A 389 11.05 -12.75 2.71
C ALA A 389 10.39 -13.72 3.70
N THR A 390 9.32 -13.28 4.35
CA THR A 390 8.50 -14.11 5.24
C THR A 390 7.91 -15.31 4.51
N LEU A 391 7.35 -15.09 3.32
CA LEU A 391 6.72 -16.14 2.53
C LEU A 391 7.75 -17.19 2.13
N ILE A 392 8.93 -16.80 1.65
CA ILE A 392 10.01 -17.71 1.29
C ILE A 392 10.43 -18.55 2.51
N ILE A 393 10.71 -17.90 3.64
CA ILE A 393 11.14 -18.58 4.87
C ILE A 393 10.05 -19.55 5.36
N SER A 394 8.80 -19.10 5.41
CA SER A 394 7.67 -19.91 5.88
C SER A 394 7.41 -21.10 4.95
N THR A 395 7.49 -20.89 3.63
CA THR A 395 7.33 -21.95 2.63
C THR A 395 8.42 -23.01 2.77
N LEU A 396 9.68 -22.59 2.96
CA LEU A 396 10.80 -23.51 3.19
C LEU A 396 10.64 -24.31 4.47
N ILE A 397 10.23 -23.67 5.58
CA ILE A 397 9.98 -24.37 6.85
C ILE A 397 8.83 -25.37 6.71
N LEU A 398 7.70 -24.97 6.12
CA LEU A 398 6.56 -25.86 5.91
C LEU A 398 6.95 -27.08 5.06
N LYS A 399 7.67 -26.85 3.95
CA LYS A 399 8.19 -27.92 3.11
C LYS A 399 9.13 -28.85 3.88
N ALA A 400 10.05 -28.31 4.67
CA ALA A 400 10.99 -29.09 5.49
C ALA A 400 10.28 -29.94 6.56
N THR A 401 9.14 -29.45 7.08
CA THR A 401 8.29 -30.20 8.03
C THR A 401 7.30 -31.17 7.38
N GLY A 402 7.38 -31.37 6.06
CA GLY A 402 6.55 -32.33 5.33
C GLY A 402 5.17 -31.83 4.90
N THR A 403 4.84 -30.54 5.12
CA THR A 403 3.60 -29.94 4.59
C THR A 403 3.85 -29.49 3.15
N THR A 404 3.69 -30.42 2.21
CA THR A 404 3.95 -30.21 0.77
C THR A 404 2.67 -30.12 -0.06
N GLY A 405 2.83 -29.87 -1.36
CA GLY A 405 1.72 -29.80 -2.31
C GLY A 405 0.75 -28.65 -2.02
N THR A 406 -0.48 -28.78 -2.49
CA THR A 406 -1.50 -27.72 -2.43
C THR A 406 -1.77 -27.23 -1.01
N THR A 407 -1.81 -28.13 -0.01
CA THR A 407 -1.99 -27.75 1.40
C THR A 407 -0.85 -26.86 1.90
N GLY A 408 0.40 -27.22 1.58
CA GLY A 408 1.57 -26.40 1.90
C GLY A 408 1.56 -25.05 1.18
N MET A 409 1.11 -25.01 -0.06
CA MET A 409 1.01 -23.78 -0.86
C MET A 409 -0.01 -22.81 -0.26
N ILE A 410 -1.23 -23.29 0.04
CA ILE A 410 -2.28 -22.48 0.67
C ILE A 410 -1.82 -22.03 2.06
N GLY A 411 -1.26 -22.94 2.87
CA GLY A 411 -0.75 -22.63 4.21
C GLY A 411 0.34 -21.56 4.18
N SER A 412 1.25 -21.61 3.21
CA SER A 412 2.30 -20.60 3.02
C SER A 412 1.72 -19.24 2.68
N ILE A 413 0.76 -19.17 1.74
CA ILE A 413 0.07 -17.92 1.40
C ILE A 413 -0.71 -17.40 2.61
N CYS A 414 -1.43 -18.24 3.35
CA CYS A 414 -2.14 -17.81 4.57
C CYS A 414 -1.19 -17.19 5.60
N ILE A 415 -0.06 -17.83 5.91
CA ILE A 415 0.94 -17.28 6.84
C ILE A 415 1.50 -15.96 6.31
N GLY A 416 1.89 -15.92 5.04
CA GLY A 416 2.40 -14.72 4.38
C GLY A 416 1.39 -13.57 4.38
N SER A 417 0.11 -13.86 4.11
CA SER A 417 -1.00 -12.90 4.16
C SER A 417 -1.16 -12.32 5.55
N ILE A 418 -1.26 -13.17 6.58
CA ILE A 418 -1.44 -12.71 7.97
C ILE A 418 -0.29 -11.79 8.36
N ILE A 419 0.96 -12.19 8.10
CA ILE A 419 2.13 -11.38 8.48
C ILE A 419 2.23 -10.09 7.65
N CYS A 420 1.85 -10.13 6.37
CA CYS A 420 1.78 -8.95 5.53
C CYS A 420 0.77 -7.93 6.08
N ILE A 421 -0.41 -8.39 6.50
CA ILE A 421 -1.46 -7.55 7.10
C ILE A 421 -1.00 -7.03 8.47
N VAL A 422 -0.37 -7.87 9.30
CA VAL A 422 0.23 -7.45 10.58
C VAL A 422 1.22 -6.31 10.36
N ALA A 423 2.12 -6.45 9.38
CA ALA A 423 3.10 -5.43 9.06
C ALA A 423 2.43 -4.14 8.58
N ALA A 424 1.48 -4.22 7.64
CA ALA A 424 0.75 -3.05 7.15
C ALA A 424 0.02 -2.31 8.30
N ILE A 425 -0.82 -3.02 9.05
CA ILE A 425 -1.63 -2.44 10.12
C ILE A 425 -0.78 -1.88 11.25
N SER A 426 0.20 -2.62 11.77
CA SER A 426 1.08 -2.08 12.82
C SER A 426 1.84 -0.82 12.40
N GLY A 427 2.25 -0.75 11.13
CA GLY A 427 2.88 0.44 10.56
C GLY A 427 1.92 1.62 10.57
N ASP A 428 0.73 1.44 10.04
CA ASP A 428 -0.27 2.50 9.93
C ASP A 428 -0.84 2.95 11.28
N THR A 429 -1.18 1.99 12.15
CA THR A 429 -1.54 2.25 13.55
C THR A 429 -0.45 3.08 14.25
N SER A 430 0.84 2.91 13.91
CA SER A 430 1.91 3.74 14.48
C SER A 430 1.87 5.19 14.01
N GLN A 431 1.50 5.46 12.75
CA GLN A 431 1.26 6.83 12.28
C GLN A 431 0.02 7.42 12.95
N ASP A 432 -1.04 6.64 13.09
CA ASP A 432 -2.31 7.14 13.61
C ASP A 432 -2.23 7.44 15.10
N LEU A 433 -1.55 6.58 15.86
CA LEU A 433 -1.18 6.85 17.24
C LEU A 433 -0.23 8.06 17.35
N LYS A 434 0.60 8.34 16.34
CA LYS A 434 1.39 9.57 16.31
C LYS A 434 0.52 10.80 16.10
N THR A 435 -0.40 10.75 15.14
CA THR A 435 -1.39 11.81 14.90
C THR A 435 -2.13 12.12 16.20
N GLY A 436 -2.65 11.08 16.85
CA GLY A 436 -3.36 11.15 18.13
C GLY A 436 -2.50 11.70 19.25
N PHE A 437 -1.23 11.28 19.34
CA PHE A 437 -0.28 11.83 20.31
C PHE A 437 -0.11 13.34 20.15
N ILE A 438 -0.01 13.85 18.93
CA ILE A 438 0.17 15.29 18.65
C ILE A 438 -1.10 16.09 18.98
N VAL A 439 -2.27 15.60 18.54
CA VAL A 439 -3.55 16.32 18.77
C VAL A 439 -4.09 16.13 20.19
N GLY A 440 -3.59 15.15 20.95
CA GLY A 440 -4.01 14.87 22.31
C GLY A 440 -5.17 13.90 22.43
N ALA A 441 -5.26 12.89 21.57
CA ALA A 441 -6.24 11.81 21.64
C ALA A 441 -5.93 10.81 22.77
N THR A 442 -6.95 10.08 23.22
CA THR A 442 -6.81 8.96 24.17
C THR A 442 -6.33 7.72 23.41
N PRO A 443 -5.11 7.19 23.68
CA PRO A 443 -4.54 6.08 22.91
C PRO A 443 -5.41 4.82 22.91
N LYS A 444 -6.01 4.48 24.05
CA LYS A 444 -6.96 3.35 24.16
C LYS A 444 -8.14 3.47 23.21
N LEU A 445 -8.70 4.67 23.02
CA LEU A 445 -9.84 4.87 22.13
C LEU A 445 -9.44 4.75 20.66
N GLN A 446 -8.25 5.26 20.30
CA GLN A 446 -7.69 5.06 18.97
C GLN A 446 -7.42 3.58 18.68
N GLN A 447 -6.83 2.84 19.63
CA GLN A 447 -6.57 1.40 19.47
C GLN A 447 -7.87 0.61 19.26
N ILE A 448 -8.94 0.96 19.98
CA ILE A 448 -10.26 0.35 19.77
C ILE A 448 -10.84 0.77 18.41
N GLY A 449 -10.70 2.04 18.02
CA GLY A 449 -11.10 2.54 16.71
C GLY A 449 -10.43 1.77 15.57
N GLU A 450 -9.12 1.57 15.67
CA GLU A 450 -8.34 0.77 14.73
C GLU A 450 -8.88 -0.67 14.61
N MET A 451 -9.16 -1.32 15.75
CA MET A 451 -9.77 -2.66 15.74
C MET A 451 -11.14 -2.67 15.05
N VAL A 452 -11.97 -1.65 15.25
CA VAL A 452 -13.25 -1.51 14.54
C VAL A 452 -13.02 -1.33 13.04
N GLY A 453 -12.07 -0.49 12.64
CA GLY A 453 -11.67 -0.30 11.25
C GLY A 453 -11.24 -1.61 10.60
N VAL A 454 -10.38 -2.38 11.28
CA VAL A 454 -9.95 -3.73 10.85
C VAL A 454 -11.14 -4.67 10.68
N ILE A 455 -12.08 -4.70 11.63
CA ILE A 455 -13.26 -5.59 11.54
C ILE A 455 -14.10 -5.23 10.32
N ALA A 456 -14.40 -3.95 10.13
CA ALA A 456 -15.20 -3.46 9.02
C ALA A 456 -14.52 -3.70 7.66
N SER A 457 -13.24 -3.37 7.55
CA SER A 457 -12.48 -3.54 6.30
C SER A 457 -12.24 -5.00 5.96
N SER A 458 -11.97 -5.86 6.96
CA SER A 458 -11.85 -7.32 6.76
C SER A 458 -13.15 -7.92 6.26
N ALA A 459 -14.30 -7.45 6.77
CA ALA A 459 -15.61 -7.90 6.30
C ALA A 459 -15.85 -7.50 4.84
N ALA A 460 -15.39 -6.31 4.43
CA ALA A 460 -15.57 -5.81 3.06
C ALA A 460 -14.56 -6.39 2.05
N ILE A 461 -13.29 -6.60 2.44
CA ILE A 461 -12.20 -6.90 1.49
C ILE A 461 -12.43 -8.20 0.72
N GLY A 462 -13.07 -9.20 1.35
CA GLY A 462 -13.47 -10.44 0.67
C GLY A 462 -14.41 -10.20 -0.50
N TYR A 463 -15.45 -9.39 -0.29
CA TYR A 463 -16.39 -9.03 -1.35
C TYR A 463 -15.73 -8.17 -2.43
N VAL A 464 -14.86 -7.24 -2.05
CA VAL A 464 -14.12 -6.41 -3.01
C VAL A 464 -13.24 -7.27 -3.91
N LEU A 465 -12.47 -8.21 -3.35
CA LEU A 465 -11.63 -9.12 -4.15
C LEU A 465 -12.47 -9.96 -5.11
N TYR A 466 -13.60 -10.48 -4.66
CA TYR A 466 -14.53 -11.23 -5.52
C TYR A 466 -15.12 -10.36 -6.63
N LEU A 467 -15.55 -9.15 -6.31
CA LEU A 467 -16.08 -8.18 -7.27
C LEU A 467 -15.05 -7.87 -8.36
N LEU A 468 -13.82 -7.55 -7.96
CA LEU A 468 -12.74 -7.21 -8.90
C LEU A 468 -12.34 -8.40 -9.77
N ASN A 469 -12.26 -9.60 -9.18
CA ASN A 469 -11.97 -10.81 -9.95
C ASN A 469 -13.10 -11.18 -10.91
N ALA A 470 -14.37 -11.00 -10.51
CA ALA A 470 -15.51 -11.26 -11.39
C ALA A 470 -15.60 -10.23 -12.54
N ALA A 471 -15.23 -8.97 -12.29
CA ALA A 471 -15.27 -7.91 -13.29
C ALA A 471 -14.19 -8.08 -14.38
N TRP A 472 -12.95 -8.39 -14.00
CA TRP A 472 -11.81 -8.37 -14.93
C TRP A 472 -10.88 -9.59 -14.88
N GLY A 473 -10.96 -10.38 -13.81
CA GLY A 473 -10.05 -11.50 -13.56
C GLY A 473 -8.63 -11.05 -13.18
N PHE A 474 -8.07 -11.66 -12.14
CA PHE A 474 -6.69 -11.39 -11.76
C PHE A 474 -5.67 -11.96 -12.75
N GLY A 475 -4.56 -11.24 -12.93
CA GLY A 475 -3.51 -11.55 -13.92
C GLY A 475 -3.84 -11.08 -15.34
N SER A 476 -4.92 -10.33 -15.52
CA SER A 476 -5.30 -9.70 -16.79
C SER A 476 -4.54 -8.38 -17.01
N ASN A 477 -4.69 -7.76 -18.18
CA ASN A 477 -4.11 -6.43 -18.43
C ASN A 477 -4.77 -5.33 -17.56
N GLU A 478 -6.06 -5.48 -17.25
CA GLU A 478 -6.81 -4.51 -16.42
C GLU A 478 -6.45 -4.63 -14.94
N ILE A 479 -6.34 -5.87 -14.44
CA ILE A 479 -5.88 -6.16 -13.07
C ILE A 479 -4.72 -7.18 -13.11
N PRO A 480 -3.47 -6.70 -13.30
CA PRO A 480 -2.31 -7.58 -13.37
C PRO A 480 -2.01 -8.32 -12.06
N ALA A 481 -2.43 -7.80 -10.91
CA ALA A 481 -2.14 -8.34 -9.58
C ALA A 481 -0.66 -8.74 -9.40
N PRO A 482 0.26 -7.77 -9.58
CA PRO A 482 1.67 -8.08 -9.82
C PRO A 482 2.34 -8.79 -8.64
N GLN A 483 2.10 -8.33 -7.41
CA GLN A 483 2.69 -8.94 -6.22
C GLN A 483 2.08 -10.31 -5.95
N ALA A 484 0.76 -10.48 -6.09
CA ALA A 484 0.12 -11.77 -5.86
C ALA A 484 0.61 -12.82 -6.87
N THR A 485 0.79 -12.44 -8.13
CA THR A 485 1.39 -13.30 -9.16
C THR A 485 2.82 -13.69 -8.78
N MET A 486 3.61 -12.76 -8.24
CA MET A 486 4.95 -13.08 -7.76
C MET A 486 4.94 -13.98 -6.52
N MET A 487 4.09 -13.72 -5.52
CA MET A 487 3.94 -14.58 -4.34
C MET A 487 3.56 -16.00 -4.74
N LYS A 488 2.63 -16.14 -5.69
CA LYS A 488 2.25 -17.41 -6.30
C LYS A 488 3.47 -18.13 -6.90
N MET A 489 4.21 -17.46 -7.79
CA MET A 489 5.38 -18.04 -8.46
C MET A 489 6.45 -18.51 -7.48
N LEU A 490 6.72 -17.74 -6.42
CA LEU A 490 7.70 -18.11 -5.39
C LEU A 490 7.26 -19.35 -4.61
N VAL A 491 5.99 -19.42 -4.21
CA VAL A 491 5.46 -20.55 -3.44
C VAL A 491 5.41 -21.82 -4.28
N GLU A 492 4.88 -21.75 -5.50
CA GLU A 492 4.91 -22.87 -6.46
C GLU A 492 6.33 -23.34 -6.70
N GLY A 493 7.22 -22.40 -6.92
CA GLY A 493 8.59 -22.69 -7.22
C GLY A 493 9.34 -23.42 -6.12
N ILE A 494 9.15 -22.99 -4.88
CA ILE A 494 9.73 -23.66 -3.71
C ILE A 494 9.05 -25.02 -3.48
N MET A 495 7.73 -25.10 -3.58
CA MET A 495 6.98 -26.33 -3.28
C MET A 495 7.21 -27.42 -4.34
N ASN A 496 7.10 -27.08 -5.62
CA ASN A 496 7.17 -28.03 -6.74
C ASN A 496 8.58 -28.25 -7.28
N ALA A 497 9.55 -27.37 -6.95
CA ALA A 497 10.93 -27.41 -7.46
C ALA A 497 11.06 -27.21 -8.99
N GLU A 498 10.09 -26.54 -9.63
CA GLU A 498 10.01 -26.33 -11.09
C GLU A 498 10.34 -24.88 -11.54
N LEU A 499 11.08 -24.11 -10.73
CA LEU A 499 11.42 -22.73 -11.13
C LEU A 499 12.37 -22.70 -12.34
N PRO A 500 12.17 -21.77 -13.29
CA PRO A 500 13.19 -21.44 -14.29
C PRO A 500 14.36 -20.71 -13.61
N TRP A 501 15.20 -21.47 -12.89
CA TRP A 501 16.25 -20.94 -12.03
C TRP A 501 17.23 -20.01 -12.75
N ALA A 502 17.50 -20.27 -14.03
CA ALA A 502 18.34 -19.38 -14.84
C ALA A 502 17.75 -17.95 -14.89
N LEU A 503 16.45 -17.80 -15.15
CA LEU A 503 15.78 -16.50 -15.19
C LEU A 503 15.74 -15.84 -13.81
N ILE A 504 15.41 -16.61 -12.77
CA ILE A 504 15.41 -16.13 -11.39
C ILE A 504 16.80 -15.59 -11.00
N LEU A 505 17.86 -16.35 -11.28
CA LEU A 505 19.23 -15.98 -10.94
C LEU A 505 19.71 -14.75 -11.70
N VAL A 506 19.33 -14.59 -12.97
CA VAL A 506 19.58 -13.34 -13.72
C VAL A 506 18.99 -12.15 -12.96
N GLY A 507 17.75 -12.27 -12.47
CA GLY A 507 17.11 -11.27 -11.62
C GLY A 507 17.88 -10.99 -10.33
N VAL A 508 18.30 -12.05 -9.63
CA VAL A 508 19.09 -11.95 -8.39
C VAL A 508 20.40 -11.20 -8.63
N PHE A 509 21.14 -11.52 -9.69
CA PHE A 509 22.41 -10.84 -9.99
C PHE A 509 22.20 -9.39 -10.43
N ILE A 510 21.14 -9.08 -11.17
CA ILE A 510 20.78 -7.68 -11.47
C ILE A 510 20.51 -6.92 -10.17
N ALA A 511 19.74 -7.51 -9.25
CA ALA A 511 19.47 -6.91 -7.94
C ALA A 511 20.76 -6.68 -7.14
N ILE A 512 21.71 -7.61 -7.16
CA ILE A 512 23.03 -7.45 -6.52
C ILE A 512 23.82 -6.30 -7.16
N VAL A 513 23.82 -6.17 -8.49
CA VAL A 513 24.48 -5.05 -9.18
C VAL A 513 23.86 -3.71 -8.77
N VAL A 514 22.53 -3.62 -8.78
CA VAL A 514 21.78 -2.41 -8.38
C VAL A 514 22.07 -2.04 -6.92
N GLU A 515 22.16 -3.05 -6.05
CA GLU A 515 22.55 -2.89 -4.65
C GLU A 515 23.97 -2.32 -4.51
N ILE A 516 24.95 -2.86 -5.25
CA ILE A 516 26.34 -2.37 -5.27
C ILE A 516 26.40 -0.91 -5.74
N LEU A 517 25.54 -0.51 -6.67
CA LEU A 517 25.42 0.88 -7.15
C LEU A 517 24.74 1.83 -6.13
N GLY A 518 24.33 1.33 -4.97
CA GLY A 518 23.66 2.12 -3.93
C GLY A 518 22.23 2.53 -4.30
N ILE A 519 21.62 1.86 -5.28
CA ILE A 519 20.24 2.11 -5.71
C ILE A 519 19.30 1.26 -4.85
N PRO A 520 18.16 1.81 -4.36
CA PRO A 520 17.11 1.02 -3.73
C PRO A 520 16.61 -0.09 -4.66
N VAL A 521 16.96 -1.33 -4.34
CA VAL A 521 16.68 -2.51 -5.19
C VAL A 521 15.20 -2.74 -5.38
N LEU A 522 14.38 -2.56 -4.35
CA LEU A 522 12.97 -2.95 -4.39
C LEU A 522 12.14 -2.10 -5.39
N PRO A 523 12.17 -0.75 -5.37
CA PRO A 523 11.53 0.05 -6.43
C PRO A 523 12.04 -0.27 -7.83
N PHE A 524 13.35 -0.49 -7.99
CA PHE A 524 13.94 -0.84 -9.28
C PHE A 524 13.43 -2.19 -9.79
N ALA A 525 13.45 -3.22 -8.95
CA ALA A 525 13.01 -4.56 -9.29
C ALA A 525 11.50 -4.63 -9.57
N VAL A 526 10.69 -3.87 -8.83
CA VAL A 526 9.25 -3.70 -9.14
C VAL A 526 9.08 -3.08 -10.53
N GLY A 527 9.88 -2.05 -10.85
CA GLY A 527 9.92 -1.46 -12.19
C GLY A 527 10.26 -2.47 -13.30
N MET A 528 11.24 -3.35 -13.06
CA MET A 528 11.60 -4.42 -13.99
C MET A 528 10.46 -5.41 -14.23
N TYR A 529 9.65 -5.65 -13.20
CA TYR A 529 8.57 -6.62 -13.23
C TYR A 529 7.29 -6.07 -13.87
N LEU A 530 6.96 -4.80 -13.66
CA LEU A 530 5.73 -4.18 -14.13
C LEU A 530 5.74 -3.83 -15.63
N PRO A 531 4.56 -3.60 -16.23
CA PRO A 531 4.48 -3.00 -17.55
C PRO A 531 5.19 -1.64 -17.61
N PHE A 532 5.90 -1.38 -18.71
CA PHE A 532 6.59 -0.10 -18.89
C PHE A 532 5.62 1.08 -18.87
N SER A 533 4.43 0.91 -19.46
CA SER A 533 3.36 1.93 -19.53
C SER A 533 2.95 2.44 -18.15
N LEU A 534 2.91 1.55 -17.15
CA LEU A 534 2.57 1.86 -15.77
C LEU A 534 3.69 2.66 -15.09
N SER A 535 4.94 2.23 -15.24
CA SER A 535 6.12 2.94 -14.71
C SER A 535 6.29 4.33 -15.34
N ALA A 536 5.94 4.49 -16.63
CA ALA A 536 5.93 5.78 -17.32
C ALA A 536 4.88 6.74 -16.75
N GLY A 537 3.67 6.25 -16.46
CA GLY A 537 2.60 7.03 -15.83
C GLY A 537 2.99 7.54 -14.44
N ILE A 538 3.61 6.67 -13.61
CA ILE A 538 4.18 7.04 -12.31
C ILE A 538 5.29 8.09 -12.48
N MET A 539 6.21 7.88 -13.43
CA MET A 539 7.28 8.84 -13.69
C MET A 539 6.75 10.23 -14.06
N ALA A 540 5.67 10.32 -14.82
CA ALA A 540 5.07 11.60 -15.19
C ALA A 540 4.64 12.42 -13.96
N GLY A 541 4.02 11.80 -12.96
CA GLY A 541 3.71 12.43 -11.67
C GLY A 541 4.95 12.84 -10.88
N GLY A 542 5.97 11.96 -10.86
CA GLY A 542 7.25 12.23 -10.20
C GLY A 542 8.01 13.40 -10.82
N VAL A 543 7.90 13.62 -12.14
CA VAL A 543 8.46 14.77 -12.84
C VAL A 543 7.79 16.07 -12.39
N VAL A 544 6.47 16.10 -12.22
CA VAL A 544 5.77 17.29 -11.69
C VAL A 544 6.30 17.63 -10.29
N ARG A 545 6.44 16.62 -9.43
CA ARG A 545 7.02 16.80 -8.09
C ARG A 545 8.46 17.34 -8.14
N TRP A 546 9.29 16.78 -9.02
CA TRP A 546 10.67 17.22 -9.23
C TRP A 546 10.78 18.68 -9.66
N ILE A 547 9.93 19.12 -10.60
CA ILE A 547 9.91 20.51 -11.07
C ILE A 547 9.60 21.47 -9.91
N LEU A 548 8.63 21.11 -9.05
CA LEU A 548 8.26 21.93 -7.88
C LEU A 548 9.38 21.96 -6.83
N GLU A 549 10.03 20.83 -6.57
CA GLU A 549 11.15 20.73 -5.63
C GLU A 549 12.40 21.48 -6.09
N ARG A 550 12.60 21.63 -7.41
CA ARG A 550 13.74 22.38 -7.98
C ARG A 550 13.57 23.89 -7.93
N ARG A 551 12.40 24.41 -7.55
CA ARG A 551 12.23 25.85 -7.35
C ARG A 551 13.17 26.33 -6.25
N LYS A 552 14.00 27.31 -6.59
CA LYS A 552 14.89 27.98 -5.64
C LYS A 552 14.03 28.83 -4.70
N ALA A 553 14.27 28.70 -3.40
CA ALA A 553 13.79 29.62 -2.39
C ALA A 553 14.99 30.45 -1.94
N ALA A 554 14.90 31.77 -2.09
CA ALA A 554 15.93 32.71 -1.65
C ALA A 554 15.85 32.96 -0.15
N ASN A 555 14.65 32.91 0.43
CA ASN A 555 14.38 33.29 1.83
C ASN A 555 13.48 32.26 2.55
N GLU A 556 13.43 32.32 3.88
CA GLU A 556 12.63 31.40 4.72
C GLU A 556 11.11 31.43 4.37
N SER A 557 10.59 32.60 3.99
CA SER A 557 9.20 32.73 3.53
C SER A 557 8.93 31.97 2.23
N GLU A 558 9.88 31.97 1.30
CA GLU A 558 9.75 31.23 0.04
C GLU A 558 9.89 29.72 0.27
N GLU A 559 10.69 29.31 1.25
CA GLU A 559 10.81 27.91 1.66
C GLU A 559 9.49 27.40 2.28
N LYS A 560 8.82 28.23 3.09
CA LYS A 560 7.48 27.93 3.61
C LYS A 560 6.45 27.84 2.48
N GLU A 561 6.47 28.76 1.52
CA GLU A 561 5.57 28.74 0.36
C GLU A 561 5.82 27.50 -0.53
N LYS A 562 7.08 27.10 -0.71
CA LYS A 562 7.47 25.88 -1.43
C LYS A 562 6.94 24.63 -0.75
N LYS A 563 7.08 24.52 0.58
CA LYS A 563 6.51 23.41 1.36
C LYS A 563 4.99 23.36 1.24
N ALA A 564 4.32 24.50 1.37
CA ALA A 564 2.86 24.58 1.20
C ALA A 564 2.41 24.20 -0.22
N CYS A 565 3.17 24.57 -1.25
CA CYS A 565 2.95 24.20 -2.65
C CYS A 565 3.00 22.66 -2.83
N ILE A 566 4.01 22.04 -2.25
CA ILE A 566 4.22 20.59 -2.19
C ILE A 566 3.08 19.89 -1.43
N GLU A 567 2.65 20.44 -0.30
CA GLU A 567 1.55 19.91 0.51
C GLU A 567 0.22 19.97 -0.26
N ARG A 568 -0.08 21.09 -0.93
CA ARG A 568 -1.27 21.23 -1.79
C ARG A 568 -1.33 20.16 -2.88
N GLY A 569 -0.20 19.90 -3.53
CA GLY A 569 -0.11 18.83 -4.54
C GLY A 569 -0.32 17.45 -3.94
N THR A 570 0.21 17.21 -2.73
CA THR A 570 0.02 15.94 -2.00
C THR A 570 -1.47 15.73 -1.70
N LEU A 571 -2.16 16.75 -1.18
CA LEU A 571 -3.61 16.70 -0.93
C LEU A 571 -4.42 16.44 -2.21
N PHE A 572 -4.13 17.17 -3.29
CA PHE A 572 -4.86 17.01 -4.56
C PHE A 572 -4.66 15.61 -5.16
N THR A 573 -3.43 15.12 -5.16
CA THR A 573 -3.07 13.81 -5.72
C THR A 573 -3.61 12.65 -4.89
N SER A 574 -3.67 12.76 -3.57
CA SER A 574 -4.39 11.79 -2.74
C SER A 574 -5.90 11.78 -3.06
N GLY A 575 -6.48 12.94 -3.36
CA GLY A 575 -7.82 13.05 -3.93
C GLY A 575 -7.96 12.31 -5.26
N LEU A 576 -7.02 12.50 -6.20
CA LEU A 576 -7.04 11.80 -7.49
C LEU A 576 -7.03 10.28 -7.32
N ILE A 577 -6.18 9.76 -6.44
CA ILE A 577 -6.07 8.33 -6.14
C ILE A 577 -7.40 7.78 -5.60
N ALA A 578 -7.98 8.46 -4.61
CA ALA A 578 -9.26 8.08 -4.02
C ALA A 578 -10.39 8.10 -5.06
N GLY A 579 -10.47 9.17 -5.86
CA GLY A 579 -11.51 9.34 -6.87
C GLY A 579 -11.46 8.29 -7.97
N GLU A 580 -10.26 8.00 -8.50
CA GLU A 580 -10.08 6.94 -9.49
C GLU A 580 -10.38 5.56 -8.87
N GLY A 581 -9.87 5.27 -7.68
CA GLY A 581 -10.10 3.97 -7.02
C GLY A 581 -11.59 3.71 -6.77
N LEU A 582 -12.33 4.72 -6.32
CA LEU A 582 -13.78 4.61 -6.12
C LEU A 582 -14.54 4.44 -7.42
N MET A 583 -14.22 5.22 -8.44
CA MET A 583 -14.84 5.03 -9.76
C MET A 583 -14.49 3.66 -10.34
N GLY A 584 -13.26 3.16 -10.12
CA GLY A 584 -12.86 1.80 -10.48
C GLY A 584 -13.76 0.74 -9.83
N VAL A 585 -14.04 0.86 -8.54
CA VAL A 585 -14.98 -0.06 -7.85
C VAL A 585 -16.40 0.05 -8.42
N ILE A 586 -16.89 1.27 -8.71
CA ILE A 586 -18.20 1.48 -9.33
C ILE A 586 -18.26 0.83 -10.72
N LEU A 587 -17.23 1.02 -11.55
CA LEU A 587 -17.13 0.40 -12.87
C LEU A 587 -17.07 -1.13 -12.78
N ALA A 588 -16.41 -1.68 -11.76
CA ALA A 588 -16.44 -3.12 -11.50
C ALA A 588 -17.86 -3.62 -11.21
N ILE A 589 -18.63 -2.89 -10.39
CA ILE A 589 -20.06 -3.20 -10.13
C ILE A 589 -20.85 -3.15 -11.44
N CYS A 590 -20.65 -2.12 -12.26
CA CYS A 590 -21.31 -2.00 -13.56
C CYS A 590 -20.96 -3.16 -14.51
N ALA A 591 -19.70 -3.58 -14.54
CA ALA A 591 -19.22 -4.71 -15.36
C ALA A 591 -19.85 -6.03 -14.90
N VAL A 592 -19.88 -6.30 -13.60
CA VAL A 592 -20.53 -7.52 -13.04
C VAL A 592 -22.04 -7.49 -13.26
N ALA A 593 -22.68 -6.32 -13.15
CA ALA A 593 -24.09 -6.13 -13.46
C ALA A 593 -24.41 -6.13 -14.97
N LYS A 594 -23.41 -6.24 -15.85
CA LYS A 594 -23.54 -6.24 -17.32
C LYS A 594 -24.25 -4.99 -17.87
N VAL A 595 -24.04 -3.84 -17.23
CA VAL A 595 -24.56 -2.53 -17.68
C VAL A 595 -23.47 -1.65 -18.28
N ASP A 596 -22.23 -2.11 -18.30
CA ASP A 596 -21.07 -1.43 -18.85
C ASP A 596 -21.25 -1.01 -20.32
N SER A 597 -21.87 -1.86 -21.12
CA SER A 597 -22.16 -1.59 -22.53
C SER A 597 -23.15 -0.43 -22.78
N LYS A 598 -23.93 -0.01 -21.77
CA LYS A 598 -24.99 1.00 -21.93
C LYS A 598 -24.48 2.43 -22.02
N PHE A 599 -23.26 2.69 -21.54
CA PHE A 599 -22.69 4.04 -21.50
C PHE A 599 -21.42 4.17 -22.36
N VAL A 600 -21.07 3.15 -23.13
CA VAL A 600 -19.96 3.21 -24.08
C VAL A 600 -20.28 4.21 -25.19
N SER A 601 -19.38 5.16 -25.41
CA SER A 601 -19.50 6.14 -26.49
C SER A 601 -19.35 5.46 -27.85
N PRO A 602 -20.17 5.83 -28.85
CA PRO A 602 -19.99 5.38 -30.23
C PRO A 602 -18.76 6.01 -30.90
N VAL A 603 -18.19 7.06 -30.30
CA VAL A 603 -17.00 7.76 -30.77
C VAL A 603 -15.84 7.44 -29.83
N ALA A 604 -14.72 6.98 -30.39
CA ALA A 604 -13.45 6.81 -29.68
C ALA A 604 -12.41 7.79 -30.24
N LEU A 605 -11.82 8.58 -29.35
CA LEU A 605 -10.74 9.50 -29.68
C LEU A 605 -9.43 8.73 -29.90
N PRO A 606 -8.54 9.25 -30.77
CA PRO A 606 -7.24 8.61 -31.02
C PRO A 606 -6.34 8.66 -29.79
N GLN A 607 -5.34 7.77 -29.73
CA GLN A 607 -4.35 7.70 -28.64
C GLN A 607 -3.66 9.04 -28.34
N ILE A 608 -3.45 9.89 -29.36
CA ILE A 608 -2.86 11.23 -29.18
C ILE A 608 -3.74 12.10 -28.26
N ALA A 609 -5.06 11.98 -28.35
CA ALA A 609 -5.98 12.72 -27.49
C ALA A 609 -5.82 12.31 -26.02
N SER A 610 -5.63 11.01 -25.75
CA SER A 610 -5.32 10.48 -24.41
C SER A 610 -4.08 11.15 -23.81
N LEU A 611 -2.99 11.29 -24.59
CA LEU A 611 -1.77 11.98 -24.16
C LEU A 611 -2.04 13.46 -23.85
N VAL A 612 -2.76 14.16 -24.73
CA VAL A 612 -3.05 15.58 -24.54
C VAL A 612 -3.88 15.80 -23.27
N ILE A 613 -4.92 14.98 -23.06
CA ILE A 613 -5.77 15.03 -21.87
C ILE A 613 -4.94 14.78 -20.60
N PHE A 614 -4.00 13.83 -20.65
CA PHE A 614 -3.11 13.56 -19.52
C PHE A 614 -2.12 14.70 -19.23
N ILE A 615 -1.53 15.29 -20.26
CA ILE A 615 -0.66 16.46 -20.13
C ILE A 615 -1.42 17.63 -19.53
N ILE A 616 -2.69 17.84 -19.91
CA ILE A 616 -3.55 18.86 -19.31
C ILE A 616 -3.76 18.59 -17.82
N LEU A 617 -4.00 17.34 -17.42
CA LEU A 617 -4.14 16.96 -16.00
C LEU A 617 -2.84 17.24 -15.22
N LEU A 618 -1.68 16.89 -15.77
CA LEU A 618 -0.38 17.17 -15.14
C LEU A 618 -0.07 18.66 -15.05
N ALA A 619 -0.41 19.43 -16.10
CA ALA A 619 -0.30 20.88 -16.08
C ALA A 619 -1.23 21.48 -15.03
N TYR A 620 -2.48 21.01 -14.94
CA TYR A 620 -3.43 21.45 -13.92
C TYR A 620 -2.91 21.17 -12.50
N LEU A 621 -2.36 19.97 -12.25
CA LEU A 621 -1.69 19.63 -10.99
C LEU A 621 -0.58 20.66 -10.67
N TYR A 622 0.30 20.94 -11.63
CA TYR A 622 1.34 21.96 -11.45
C TYR A 622 0.76 23.34 -11.12
N PHE A 623 -0.21 23.83 -11.90
CA PHE A 623 -0.82 25.13 -11.67
C PHE A 623 -1.52 25.23 -10.31
N LEU A 624 -2.20 24.17 -9.88
CA LEU A 624 -2.85 24.09 -8.57
C LEU A 624 -1.85 24.20 -7.44
N CYS A 625 -0.69 23.53 -7.55
CA CYS A 625 0.38 23.62 -6.55
C CYS A 625 0.89 25.07 -6.44
N VAL A 626 1.07 25.74 -7.57
CA VAL A 626 1.69 27.07 -7.68
C VAL A 626 0.73 28.22 -7.37
N LYS A 627 -0.58 28.01 -7.49
CA LYS A 627 -1.58 29.06 -7.27
C LYS A 627 -1.47 29.60 -5.83
N LYS A 628 -1.13 30.89 -5.73
CA LYS A 628 -1.05 31.60 -4.45
C LYS A 628 -2.46 31.75 -3.89
N ASN A 629 -2.65 31.42 -2.61
CA ASN A 629 -3.91 31.69 -1.93
C ASN A 629 -4.01 33.20 -1.72
N ASN A 630 -4.60 33.93 -2.67
CA ASN A 630 -4.88 35.36 -2.55
C ASN A 630 -6.04 35.68 -1.57
N LYS A 631 -6.31 34.81 -0.59
CA LYS A 631 -7.36 34.99 0.41
C LYS A 631 -6.79 34.77 1.80
N THR A 632 -6.11 35.78 2.30
CA THR A 632 -5.88 36.03 3.72
C THR A 632 -5.78 37.55 3.86
N ASN A 633 -6.95 38.19 3.81
CA ASN A 633 -7.28 39.38 4.56
C ASN A 633 -8.57 39.05 5.31
#